data_AF-A0A7V4XRI5-F1
#
_entry.id   AF-A0A7V4XRI5-F1
#
_cell.length_a   1.000
_cell.length_b   1.000
_cell.length_c   1.000
_cell.angle_alpha   90.00
_cell.angle_beta   90.00
_cell.angle_gamma   90.00
#
_symmetry.space_group_name_H-M   'P 1'
#
loop_
_entity.id
_entity.type
_entity.pdbx_description
1 polymer ?
#
loop_
_entity_poly.entity_id
_entity_poly.type
_entity_poly.pdbx_seq_one_letter_code
_entity_poly.pdbx_strand_id
1 'polypeptide(L)'
;MVWDVSFTCDICGNRKGDSNQWWMVLLGDVPCFEEGGPNQRFTLMPWNPAESQNPEMYHLCGQGCALQALERFMTYGKIEADPKDNSGTRAHSTGALL
;
A
#
# COMPACT_ATOMS: atom_id res chain seq x y z
N MET A 1 4.82 -7.20 26.09
CA MET A 1 3.64 -6.41 25.72
C MET A 1 3.58 -6.38 24.21
N VAL A 2 2.69 -7.16 23.60
CA VAL A 2 2.44 -7.14 22.15
C VAL A 2 1.27 -6.19 21.95
N TRP A 3 1.58 -4.97 21.57
CA TRP A 3 0.64 -4.01 20.99
C TRP A 3 -0.04 -4.68 19.80
N ASP A 4 -1.37 -4.72 19.81
CA ASP A 4 -2.18 -5.26 18.73
C ASP A 4 -2.10 -4.29 17.55
N VAL A 5 -1.08 -4.43 16.70
CA VAL A 5 -0.93 -3.61 15.49
C VAL A 5 -1.96 -4.11 14.48
N SER A 6 -3.09 -3.42 14.41
CA SER A 6 -4.13 -3.72 13.42
C SER A 6 -3.75 -3.11 12.07
N PHE A 7 -3.58 -3.95 11.05
CA PHE A 7 -3.33 -3.52 9.68
C PHE A 7 -4.64 -3.42 8.89
N THR A 8 -4.76 -2.41 8.04
CA THR A 8 -5.92 -2.18 7.15
C THR A 8 -5.48 -2.20 5.70
N CYS A 9 -6.30 -2.76 4.81
CA CYS A 9 -5.99 -2.74 3.39
C CYS A 9 -6.12 -1.32 2.82
N ASP A 10 -5.11 -0.82 2.12
CA ASP A 10 -5.12 0.53 1.50
C ASP A 10 -6.07 0.65 0.29
N ILE A 11 -6.64 -0.46 -0.18
CA ILE A 11 -7.57 -0.47 -1.30
C ILE A 11 -9.02 -0.51 -0.84
N CYS A 12 -9.37 -1.41 0.09
CA CYS A 12 -10.75 -1.64 0.51
C CYS A 12 -11.04 -1.31 1.99
N GLY A 13 -10.03 -0.98 2.78
CA GLY A 13 -10.17 -0.64 4.21
C GLY A 13 -10.34 -1.84 5.16
N ASN A 14 -10.41 -3.08 4.64
CA ASN A 14 -10.60 -4.26 5.49
C ASN A 14 -9.44 -4.47 6.46
N ARG A 15 -9.76 -4.88 7.69
CA ARG A 15 -8.78 -5.20 8.73
C ARG A 15 -8.19 -6.60 8.55
N LYS A 16 -6.93 -6.75 8.94
CA LYS A 16 -6.23 -8.04 9.01
C LYS A 16 -6.77 -8.87 10.17
N GLY A 17 -7.39 -10.02 9.87
CA GLY A 17 -8.12 -10.82 10.86
C GLY A 17 -8.07 -12.33 10.63
N ASP A 18 -8.68 -12.86 9.56
CA ASP A 18 -9.15 -14.27 9.67
C ASP A 18 -8.85 -15.28 8.56
N SER A 19 -8.26 -14.98 7.39
CA SER A 19 -7.80 -16.02 6.42
C SER A 19 -7.33 -15.54 5.04
N ASN A 20 -7.34 -14.25 4.73
CA ASN A 20 -6.90 -13.80 3.41
C ASN A 20 -5.36 -13.80 3.32
N GLN A 21 -4.77 -14.20 2.20
CA GLN A 21 -3.35 -13.97 1.92
C GLN A 21 -3.12 -12.45 1.88
N TRP A 22 -2.10 -11.94 2.58
CA TRP A 22 -1.77 -10.52 2.58
C TRP A 22 -0.52 -10.27 1.74
N TRP A 23 -0.50 -9.10 1.12
CA TRP A 23 0.60 -8.62 0.32
C TRP A 23 1.02 -7.24 0.82
N MET A 24 2.25 -6.90 0.48
CA MET A 24 2.84 -5.60 0.77
C MET A 24 3.32 -5.01 -0.54
N VAL A 25 3.17 -3.70 -0.71
CA VAL A 25 3.70 -2.99 -1.86
C VAL A 25 4.55 -1.82 -1.41
N LEU A 26 5.72 -1.69 -2.04
CA LEU A 26 6.58 -0.54 -1.94
C LEU A 26 6.64 0.17 -3.30
N LEU A 27 6.37 1.47 -3.29
CA LEU A 27 6.68 2.35 -4.42
C LEU A 27 8.05 2.96 -4.16
N GLY A 28 8.91 2.98 -5.17
CA GLY A 28 10.24 3.59 -5.05
C GLY A 28 10.62 4.34 -6.30
N ASP A 29 11.31 5.47 -6.12
CA ASP A 29 11.84 6.23 -7.25
C ASP A 29 12.99 5.45 -7.91
N VAL A 30 13.00 5.44 -9.24
CA VAL A 30 14.08 4.89 -10.05
C VAL A 30 14.58 5.99 -10.97
N PRO A 31 15.90 6.27 -10.99
CA PRO A 31 16.45 7.22 -11.93
C PRO A 31 16.27 6.67 -13.36
N CYS A 32 15.38 7.27 -14.14
CA CYS A 32 15.34 7.04 -15.58
C CYS A 32 16.36 7.94 -16.28
N PHE A 33 17.11 7.35 -17.20
CA PHE A 33 18.06 8.06 -18.05
C PHE A 33 17.41 8.66 -19.31
N GLU A 34 16.13 8.37 -19.56
CA GLU A 34 15.36 8.90 -20.68
C GLU A 34 14.31 9.92 -20.20
N GLU A 35 14.29 11.10 -20.82
CA GLU A 35 13.30 12.14 -20.51
C GLU A 35 11.88 11.63 -20.79
N GLY A 36 11.01 11.71 -19.79
CA GLY A 36 9.58 11.38 -19.90
C GLY A 36 9.22 9.92 -19.58
N GLY A 37 10.19 9.08 -19.18
CA GLY A 37 9.92 7.73 -18.68
C GLY A 37 9.27 7.71 -17.29
N PRO A 38 8.55 6.64 -16.92
CA PRO A 38 8.02 6.48 -15.57
C PRO A 38 9.17 6.30 -14.56
N ASN A 39 9.35 7.28 -13.68
CA ASN A 39 10.44 7.30 -12.68
C ASN A 39 10.13 6.47 -11.44
N GLN A 40 9.16 5.55 -11.49
CA GLN A 40 8.70 4.82 -10.32
C GLN A 40 8.69 3.31 -10.55
N ARG A 41 9.02 2.58 -9.48
CA ARG A 41 8.97 1.12 -9.40
C ARG A 41 7.88 0.68 -8.45
N PHE A 42 7.11 -0.31 -8.90
CA PHE A 42 6.15 -1.04 -8.09
C PHE A 42 6.75 -2.38 -7.65
N THR A 43 6.94 -2.58 -6.35
CA THR A 43 7.47 -3.85 -5.81
C THR A 43 6.38 -4.56 -5.02
N LEU A 44 5.88 -5.69 -5.53
CA LEU A 44 4.93 -6.56 -4.81
C LEU A 44 5.68 -7.62 -4.01
N MET A 45 5.34 -7.76 -2.74
CA MET A 45 6.01 -8.67 -1.81
C MET A 45 4.98 -9.47 -1.00
N PRO A 46 5.28 -10.72 -0.64
CA PRO A 46 4.46 -11.46 0.33
C PRO A 46 4.47 -10.76 1.68
N TRP A 47 3.44 -10.97 2.48
CA TRP A 47 3.37 -10.41 3.83
C TRP A 47 4.59 -10.76 4.69
N ASN A 48 5.22 -9.74 5.29
CA ASN A 48 6.29 -9.90 6.27
C ASN A 48 6.00 -9.02 7.50
N PRO A 49 5.81 -9.60 8.70
CA PRO A 49 5.53 -8.83 9.92
C PRO A 49 6.56 -7.76 10.27
N ALA A 50 7.85 -8.01 10.00
CA ALA A 50 8.92 -7.06 10.34
C ALA A 50 8.87 -5.82 9.42
N GLU A 51 8.67 -6.04 8.13
CA GLU A 51 8.61 -4.96 7.13
C GLU A 51 7.23 -4.28 7.08
N SER A 52 6.17 -4.95 7.54
CA SER A 52 4.81 -4.41 7.53
C SER A 52 4.65 -3.14 8.36
N GLN A 53 5.55 -2.91 9.33
CA GLN A 53 5.56 -1.71 10.16
C GLN A 53 6.23 -0.51 9.48
N ASN A 54 6.83 -0.69 8.30
CA ASN A 54 7.38 0.41 7.53
C ASN A 54 6.24 1.34 7.07
N PRO A 55 6.29 2.65 7.40
CA PRO A 55 5.24 3.61 7.01
C PRO A 55 5.10 3.82 5.50
N GLU A 56 6.12 3.47 4.71
CA GLU A 56 6.09 3.54 3.25
C GLU A 56 5.38 2.34 2.59
N MET A 57 5.08 1.31 3.39
CA MET A 57 4.47 0.08 2.89
C MET A 57 2.96 0.26 2.73
N TYR A 58 2.45 -0.13 1.57
CA TYR A 58 1.02 -0.34 1.36
C TYR A 58 0.66 -1.79 1.72
N HIS A 59 -0.42 -1.98 2.45
CA HIS A 59 -0.95 -3.28 2.88
C HIS A 59 -2.15 -3.67 2.01
N LEU A 60 -2.10 -4.86 1.41
CA LEU A 60 -3.12 -5.33 0.47
C LEU A 60 -3.70 -6.67 0.90
N CYS A 61 -5.03 -6.78 0.93
CA CYS A 61 -5.68 -8.06 1.23
C CYS A 61 -6.02 -8.82 -0.07
N GLY A 62 -5.49 -10.03 -0.20
CA GLY A 62 -5.78 -10.93 -1.30
C GLY A 62 -5.29 -10.47 -2.67
N GLN A 63 -5.51 -11.31 -3.68
CA GLN A 63 -5.11 -11.05 -5.06
C GLN A 63 -5.87 -9.89 -5.70
N GLY A 64 -7.16 -9.72 -5.39
CA GLY A 64 -8.00 -8.67 -5.99
C GLY A 64 -7.48 -7.27 -5.69
N CYS A 65 -7.20 -6.96 -4.42
CA CYS A 65 -6.64 -5.67 -4.04
C CYS A 65 -5.20 -5.48 -4.56
N ALA A 66 -4.41 -6.56 -4.66
CA ALA A 66 -3.08 -6.50 -5.28
C ALA A 66 -3.14 -6.09 -6.76
N LEU A 67 -4.06 -6.67 -7.53
CA LEU A 67 -4.26 -6.31 -8.94
C LEU A 67 -4.81 -4.90 -9.10
N GLN A 68 -5.74 -4.47 -8.25
CA GLN A 68 -6.27 -3.10 -8.30
C GLN A 68 -5.20 -2.05 -7.96
N ALA A 69 -4.29 -2.35 -7.03
CA ALA A 69 -3.15 -1.48 -6.75
C ALA A 69 -2.20 -1.36 -7.95
N LEU A 70 -1.93 -2.49 -8.63
CA LEU A 70 -1.12 -2.50 -9.85
C LEU A 70 -1.79 -1.70 -10.98
N GLU A 71 -3.09 -1.87 -11.19
CA GLU A 71 -3.87 -1.12 -12.19
C GLU A 71 -3.76 0.39 -11.95
N ARG A 72 -4.02 0.84 -10.71
CA ARG A 72 -3.89 2.26 -10.34
C ARG A 72 -2.47 2.80 -10.56
N PHE A 73 -1.47 2.01 -10.20
CA PHE A 73 -0.07 2.38 -10.45
C PHE A 73 0.21 2.54 -11.95
N MET A 74 -0.24 1.60 -12.79
CA MET A 74 -0.04 1.68 -14.24
C MET A 74 -0.79 2.85 -14.89
N THR A 75 -1.95 3.24 -14.35
CA THR A 75 -2.76 4.33 -14.91
C THR A 75 -2.32 5.70 -14.42
N TYR A 76 -1.98 5.84 -13.13
CA TYR A 76 -1.79 7.14 -12.48
C TYR A 76 -0.38 7.35 -11.90
N GLY A 77 0.47 6.32 -11.90
CA GLY A 77 1.75 6.36 -11.18
C GLY A 77 1.59 6.41 -9.66
N LYS A 78 0.43 6.04 -9.11
CA LYS A 78 0.17 5.99 -7.65
C LYS A 78 -0.91 4.97 -7.35
N ILE A 79 -0.94 4.46 -6.11
CA ILE A 79 -1.92 3.47 -5.65
C ILE A 79 -3.18 4.13 -5.08
N GLU A 80 -3.06 5.36 -4.57
CA GLU A 80 -4.18 6.16 -4.08
C GLU A 80 -4.96 6.76 -5.25
N ALA A 81 -6.30 6.71 -5.16
CA ALA A 81 -7.15 7.47 -6.09
C ALA A 81 -6.90 8.97 -5.88
N ASP A 82 -6.87 9.74 -6.97
CA ASP A 82 -6.78 11.20 -6.87
C ASP A 82 -7.99 11.71 -6.07
N PRO A 83 -7.84 12.57 -5.04
CA PRO A 83 -8.96 13.03 -4.22
C PRO A 83 -10.07 13.79 -4.97
N LYS A 84 -9.92 14.06 -6.28
CA LYS A 84 -11.05 14.45 -7.15
C LYS A 84 -12.02 13.31 -7.46
N ASP A 85 -11.67 12.08 -7.11
CA ASP A 85 -12.50 10.89 -7.10
C ASP A 85 -12.75 10.48 -5.64
N ASN A 86 -13.90 10.87 -5.10
CA ASN A 86 -14.27 10.69 -3.69
C ASN A 86 -14.45 9.20 -3.34
N SER A 87 -13.37 8.48 -3.02
CA SER A 87 -13.44 7.31 -2.14
C SER A 87 -12.07 6.94 -1.54
N GLY A 88 -11.94 7.08 -0.22
CA GLY A 88 -10.87 6.44 0.56
C GLY A 88 -9.81 7.39 1.13
N THR A 89 -10.12 8.04 2.25
CA THR A 89 -9.12 8.72 3.08
C THR A 89 -8.18 7.69 3.72
N ARG A 90 -6.88 7.78 3.45
CA ARG A 90 -5.83 7.01 4.14
C ARG A 90 -5.79 7.38 5.62
N ALA A 91 -6.24 6.47 6.48
CA ALA A 91 -6.13 6.65 7.92
C ALA A 91 -4.67 6.40 8.34
N HIS A 92 -3.88 7.47 8.42
CA HIS A 92 -2.57 7.41 9.06
C HIS A 92 -2.78 7.00 10.53
N SER A 93 -2.17 5.87 10.93
CA SER A 93 -2.13 5.47 12.33
C SER A 93 -1.35 6.52 13.12
N THR A 94 -2.06 7.41 13.81
CA THR A 94 -1.47 8.35 14.76
C THR A 94 -1.00 7.58 15.99
N GLY A 95 0.29 7.28 16.05
CA GLY A 95 0.96 6.95 17.31
C GLY A 95 0.98 8.21 18.18
N ALA A 96 0.13 8.26 19.20
CA ALA A 96 0.13 9.33 20.19
C ALA A 96 1.35 9.16 21.12
N LEU A 97 2.23 10.16 21.12
CA LEU A 97 3.25 10.38 22.13
C LEU A 97 2.57 10.70 23.47
N LEU A 98 2.86 9.89 24.50
CA LEU A 98 2.78 10.26 25.92
C LEU A 98 4.07 9.80 26.60
#